data_AF-A0A093YE61-F1
#
_entry.id   AF-A0A093YE61-F1
#
_cell.length_a   1.000
_cell.length_b   1.000
_cell.length_c   1.000
_cell.angle_alpha   90.00
_cell.angle_beta   90.00
_cell.angle_gamma   90.00
#
_symmetry.space_group_name_H-M   'P 1'
#
loop_
_entity.id
_entity.type
_entity.pdbx_description
1 polymer ?
#
loop_
_entity_poly.entity_id
_entity_poly.type
_entity_poly.pdbx_seq_one_letter_code
_entity_poly.pdbx_strand_id
1 'polypeptide(L)' 'MTPTLAKEAICGLRAIHQLGVLQGDPAARNILVHPDRPGITWIDSEQAKFVHPRAVLGTSSPNRKRKR' A
#
# COMPACT_ATOMS: atom_id res chain seq x y z
N MET A 1 6.22 24.47 -6.25
CA MET A 1 7.16 23.44 -5.75
C MET A 1 6.88 22.16 -6.51
N THR A 2 7.84 21.66 -7.29
CA THR A 2 7.76 20.33 -7.88
C THR A 2 7.74 19.30 -6.73
N PRO A 3 6.81 18.32 -6.73
CA PRO A 3 6.87 17.24 -5.76
C PRO A 3 8.22 16.54 -5.88
N THR A 4 8.88 16.29 -4.75
CA THR A 4 10.13 15.55 -4.75
C THR A 4 9.87 14.10 -5.18
N LEU A 5 10.84 13.45 -5.82
CA LEU A 5 10.74 12.05 -6.26
C LEU A 5 10.26 11.11 -5.14
N ALA A 6 10.75 11.32 -3.91
CA ALA A 6 10.32 10.57 -2.74
C ALA A 6 8.82 10.74 -2.43
N LYS A 7 8.27 11.95 -2.63
CA LYS A 7 6.84 12.22 -2.42
C LYS A 7 5.99 11.50 -3.45
N GLU A 8 6.40 11.49 -4.72
CA GLU A 8 5.71 10.74 -5.78
C GLU A 8 5.73 9.23 -5.51
N ALA A 9 6.88 8.69 -5.07
CA ALA A 9 7.02 7.30 -4.66
C ALA A 9 6.03 6.91 -3.54
N ILE A 10 5.97 7.73 -2.48
CA ILE A 10 5.05 7.52 -1.35
C ILE A 10 3.58 7.63 -1.80
N CYS A 11 3.25 8.61 -2.63
CA CYS A 11 1.90 8.75 -3.19
C CYS A 11 1.50 7.54 -4.03
N GLY A 12 2.42 7.01 -4.85
CA GLY A 12 2.20 5.80 -5.64
C GLY A 12 1.93 4.57 -4.76
N LEU A 13 2.72 4.34 -3.71
CA LEU A 13 2.48 3.23 -2.78
C LEU A 13 1.14 3.36 -2.04
N ARG A 14 0.74 4.58 -1.68
CA ARG A 14 -0.58 4.82 -1.09
C ARG A 14 -1.71 4.50 -2.06
N ALA A 15 -1.58 4.87 -3.33
CA ALA A 15 -2.56 4.54 -4.36
C ALA A 15 -2.67 3.02 -4.55
N ILE A 16 -1.54 2.31 -4.62
CA ILE A 16 -1.51 0.83 -4.69
C ILE A 16 -2.21 0.21 -3.47
N HIS A 17 -1.94 0.73 -2.27
CA HIS A 17 -2.60 0.25 -1.04
C HIS A 17 -4.11 0.50 -1.01
N GLN A 18 -4.58 1.62 -1.57
CA GLN A 18 -6.03 1.90 -1.68
C GLN A 18 -6.76 0.94 -2.62
N LEU A 19 -6.05 0.32 -3.56
CA LEU A 19 -6.57 -0.76 -4.41
C LEU A 19 -6.59 -2.11 -3.70
N GLY A 20 -6.25 -2.16 -2.41
CA GLY A 20 -6.16 -3.40 -1.64
C GLY A 20 -4.94 -4.24 -2.03
N VAL A 21 -3.89 -3.63 -2.56
CA VAL A 21 -2.64 -4.31 -2.93
C VAL A 21 -1.49 -3.76 -2.09
N LEU A 22 -0.64 -4.65 -1.60
CA LEU A 22 0.66 -4.29 -1.04
C LEU A 22 1.73 -4.66 -2.05
N GLN A 23 2.61 -3.73 -2.43
CA GLN A 23 3.64 -3.94 -3.47
C GLN A 23 4.58 -5.12 -3.17
N GLY A 24 4.81 -5.44 -1.89
CA GLY A 24 5.66 -6.56 -1.46
C GLY A 24 7.15 -6.23 -1.42
N ASP A 25 7.66 -5.43 -2.37
CA ASP A 25 9.08 -5.04 -2.47
C ASP A 25 9.26 -3.58 -2.92
N PRO A 26 9.01 -2.61 -2.01
CA PRO A 26 9.07 -1.17 -2.32
C PRO A 26 10.52 -0.66 -2.33
N ALA A 27 11.34 -1.19 -3.23
CA ALA A 27 12.73 -0.78 -3.43
C ALA A 27 12.87 0.24 -4.58
N ALA A 28 13.88 1.11 -4.54
CA ALA A 28 14.11 2.13 -5.56
C ALA A 28 14.33 1.53 -6.97
N ARG A 29 14.88 0.31 -7.06
CA ARG A 29 15.04 -0.42 -8.34
C ARG A 29 13.70 -0.71 -9.04
N ASN A 30 12.60 -0.74 -8.27
CA ASN A 30 11.25 -1.03 -8.75
C ASN A 30 10.46 0.27 -9.06
N ILE A 31 11.16 1.40 -9.18
CA ILE A 31 10.60 2.69 -9.57
C ILE A 31 11.17 3.10 -10.92
N LEU A 32 10.29 3.24 -11.92
CA LEU A 32 10.62 3.85 -13.19
C LEU A 32 10.34 5.35 -13.12
N VAL A 33 11.37 6.17 -13.29
CA VAL A 33 11.25 7.64 -13.38
C VAL A 33 11.16 8.04 -14.84
N HIS A 34 10.17 8.87 -15.19
CA HIS A 34 10.03 9.35 -16.56
C HIS A 34 10.82 10.67 -16.74
N PRO A 35 11.80 10.74 -17.66
CA PRO A 35 12.55 11.99 -17.89
C PRO A 35 11.73 13.02 -18.68
N ASP A 36 10.84 12.54 -19.55
CA ASP A 36 10.10 13.39 -20.51
C ASP A 36 8.75 13.87 -19.97
N ARG A 37 8.31 13.34 -18.82
CA ARG A 37 7.03 13.70 -18.18
C ARG A 37 7.16 13.61 -16.66
N PRO A 38 6.43 14.45 -15.91
CA PRO A 38 6.40 14.32 -14.45
C PRO A 38 5.80 12.97 -14.03
N GLY A 39 6.32 12.42 -12.94
CA GLY A 39 5.80 11.21 -12.31
C GLY A 39 6.72 10.01 -12.39
N ILE A 40 6.28 8.96 -11.70
CA ILE A 40 6.95 7.67 -11.63
C ILE A 40 5.97 6.54 -11.95
N THR A 41 6.50 5.35 -12.14
CA THR A 41 5.71 4.12 -12.23
C THR A 41 6.34 3.04 -11.35
N TRP A 42 5.53 2.44 -10.49
CA TRP A 42 5.93 1.25 -9.74
C TRP A 42 5.84 0.02 -10.65
N ILE A 43 6.91 -0.77 -10.67
CA ILE A 43 7.02 -2.02 -11.45
C ILE A 43 7.36 -3.18 -10.51
N ASP A 44 7.48 -4.39 -11.05
CA ASP A 44 7.78 -5.62 -10.29
C ASP A 44 6.74 -5.91 -9.20
N SER A 45 5.62 -6.50 -9.64
CA SER A 45 4.49 -6.88 -8.77
C SER A 45 4.48 -8.37 -8.41
N GLU A 46 5.58 -9.11 -8.65
CA GLU A 46 5.63 -10.56 -8.40
C GLU A 46 5.43 -10.90 -6.91
N GLN A 47 5.90 -10.03 -6.02
CA GLN A 47 5.73 -10.16 -4.57
C GLN A 47 4.50 -9.42 -4.04
N ALA A 48 3.70 -8.83 -4.92
CA ALA A 48 2.54 -8.05 -4.51
C ALA A 48 1.46 -8.98 -3.93
N LYS A 49 0.77 -8.49 -2.90
CA LYS A 49 -0.26 -9.27 -2.18
C LYS A 49 -1.55 -8.49 -2.10
N PHE A 50 -2.67 -9.16 -2.34
CA PHE A 50 -3.98 -8.62 -2.00
C PHE A 50 -4.13 -8.55 -0.49
N VAL A 51 -4.32 -7.34 0.03
CA VAL A 51 -4.70 -7.07 1.41
C VAL A 51 -6.21 -6.93 1.44
N HIS A 52 -6.88 -8.00 1.84
CA HIS A 52 -8.30 -7.91 2.19
C HIS A 52 -8.39 -7.13 3.49
N PRO A 53 -9.24 -6.08 3.58
CA PRO A 53 -9.58 -5.49 4.86
C PRO A 53 -10.06 -6.62 5.77
N ARG A 54 -9.36 -6.86 6.89
CA ARG A 54 -9.88 -7.81 7.88
C ARG A 54 -11.28 -7.35 8.21
N ALA A 55 -12.26 -8.25 8.14
CA ALA A 55 -13.58 -7.99 8.69
C ALA A 55 -13.36 -7.42 10.08
N VAL A 56 -13.84 -6.20 10.32
CA VAL A 56 -13.81 -5.61 11.64
C VAL A 56 -14.49 -6.65 12.52
N LEU A 57 -13.71 -7.34 13.37
CA LEU A 57 -14.28 -8.14 14.43
C LEU A 57 -15.21 -7.14 15.13
N GLY A 58 -16.51 -7.37 15.05
CA GLY A 58 -17.48 -6.46 15.62
C GLY A 58 -17.17 -6.19 17.09
N THR A 59 -17.95 -5.35 17.75
CA THR A 59 -17.77 -5.00 19.18
C THR A 59 -17.87 -6.19 20.17
N SER A 60 -17.78 -7.44 19.71
CA SER A 60 -17.49 -8.60 20.52
C SER A 60 -16.10 -8.47 21.16
N SER A 61 -16.08 -7.84 22.33
CA SER A 61 -15.04 -8.07 23.32
C SER A 61 -14.82 -9.59 23.45
N PRO A 62 -13.58 -10.09 23.39
CA PRO A 62 -13.26 -11.51 23.60
C PRO A 62 -13.77 -12.06 24.94
N ASN A 63 -14.21 -11.18 25.86
CA ASN A 63 -14.44 -11.50 27.26
C ASN A 63 -15.92 -11.45 27.69
N ARG A 64 -16.88 -11.85 26.84
CA ARG A 64 -18.28 -12.08 27.27
C ARG A 64 -18.57 -13.53 27.64
N LYS A 65 -17.58 -14.24 28.18
CA LYS A 65 -17.76 -15.54 28.83
C LYS A 65 -17.35 -15.48 30.31
N ARG A 66 -18.18 -14.82 31.12
CA ARG A 66 -18.34 -15.19 32.53
C ARG A 66 -19.75 -14.82 32.98
N LYS A 67 -20.66 -15.79 32.85
CA LYS A 67 -21.98 -15.76 33.51
C LYS A 67 -22.12 -17.06 34.30
N ARG A 68 -22.41 -16.85 35.60
CA ARG A 68 -22.69 -17.79 36.70
C ARG A 68 -21.51 -18.60 37.20
#